data_AF-A0A3B9ADJ0-F1
#
_entry.id   AF-A0A3B9ADJ0-F1
#
_cell.length_a   1.000
_cell.length_b   1.000
_cell.length_c   1.000
_cell.angle_alpha   90.00
_cell.angle_beta   90.00
_cell.angle_gamma   90.00
#
_symmetry.space_group_name_H-M   'P 1'
#
loop_
_entity.id
_entity.type
_entity.pdbx_description
1 polymer ?
#
loop_
_entity_poly.entity_id
_entity_poly.type
_entity_poly.pdbx_seq_one_letter_code
_entity_poly.pdbx_strand_id
1 'polypeptide(L)'
;MFNRISKHPILLASLLSFSINLTTSTGVNAEQIATHHGADGYVNPYAEKRKTRFFKALWSWLFTDEWKDYDPENDHVPLAEPILAPEASSNATVTWVGHSTVLIQHQGVNVLTDPMFSDRASPFSFAGPRRFTEPALAISELPEIHAVVISHDHYDHLDTRSIKTLGNKPLYFVPLGLKSWFIAKGIASDRVIEMDWWNERQIELDGTPLTITATPSQHFSGRGLTNRDETLWAAWSIAWNDFQVWFAGDTGYNEVQFKEIGKKLGKVDLAIIPIGAYEPAAMMATVHVDPGEAIQIHQDIGAKASMAIHWGTFVLSAEGVMTPLKALERAREAAGISEMEFATFAIGETRHYQAR
;
A
#
# COMPACT_ATOMS: atom_id res chain seq x y z
N MET A 1 0.20 -9.97 41.27
CA MET A 1 -0.35 -10.89 40.24
C MET A 1 -1.71 -10.44 39.68
N PHE A 2 -2.12 -9.18 39.90
CA PHE A 2 -3.30 -8.56 39.28
C PHE A 2 -2.93 -7.15 38.85
N ASN A 3 -2.29 -6.98 37.69
CA ASN A 3 -2.15 -5.66 37.02
C ASN A 3 -1.65 -5.73 35.56
N ARG A 4 -1.91 -6.82 34.83
CA ARG A 4 -1.50 -6.95 33.41
C ARG A 4 -2.65 -7.18 32.43
N ILE A 5 -3.91 -7.13 32.87
CA ILE A 5 -5.08 -7.47 32.04
C ILE A 5 -5.61 -6.25 31.23
N SER A 6 -5.06 -5.05 31.38
CA SER A 6 -5.66 -3.84 30.81
C SER A 6 -5.04 -3.27 29.53
N LYS A 7 -4.04 -3.90 28.90
CA LYS A 7 -3.39 -3.31 27.71
C LYS A 7 -3.97 -3.73 26.36
N HIS A 8 -4.73 -4.82 26.27
CA HIS A 8 -5.25 -5.29 24.98
C HIS A 8 -6.70 -5.81 25.03
N PRO A 9 -7.71 -4.97 25.31
CA PRO A 9 -9.08 -5.35 25.02
C PRO A 9 -9.45 -4.92 23.59
N ILE A 10 -9.84 -5.90 22.77
CA ILE A 10 -10.66 -5.75 21.56
C ILE A 10 -9.88 -5.45 20.25
N LEU A 11 -9.17 -6.49 19.77
CA LEU A 11 -8.81 -6.70 18.35
C LEU A 11 -9.67 -7.83 17.74
N LEU A 12 -10.92 -7.96 18.20
CA LEU A 12 -11.89 -8.89 17.64
C LEU A 12 -12.71 -8.20 16.56
N ALA A 13 -12.41 -8.56 15.30
CA ALA A 13 -13.35 -8.74 14.17
C ALA A 13 -12.72 -8.29 12.83
N SER A 14 -11.81 -9.10 12.27
CA SER A 14 -11.56 -9.13 10.81
C SER A 14 -10.65 -10.28 10.35
N LEU A 15 -9.85 -10.89 11.23
CA LEU A 15 -9.02 -12.04 10.88
C LEU A 15 -9.66 -13.32 11.42
N LEU A 16 -10.55 -13.97 10.67
CA LEU A 16 -10.78 -15.44 10.75
C LEU A 16 -11.94 -15.87 9.85
N SER A 17 -11.62 -16.22 8.61
CA SER A 17 -12.25 -17.34 7.91
C SER A 17 -11.20 -17.93 6.95
N PHE A 18 -10.92 -19.22 7.09
CA PHE A 18 -10.09 -19.95 6.12
C PHE A 18 -10.74 -21.30 5.83
N SER A 19 -11.16 -21.48 4.59
CA SER A 19 -11.51 -22.76 3.99
C SER A 19 -10.26 -23.31 3.30
N ILE A 20 -9.84 -24.52 3.67
CA ILE A 20 -8.72 -25.22 3.04
C ILE A 20 -9.25 -25.94 1.79
N ASN A 21 -8.89 -25.47 0.59
CA ASN A 21 -9.04 -26.28 -0.63
C ASN A 21 -7.65 -26.79 -1.10
N LEU A 22 -7.50 -28.12 -1.07
CA LEU A 22 -6.40 -28.85 -1.70
C LEU A 22 -6.77 -29.13 -3.16
N THR A 23 -6.01 -28.57 -4.09
CA THR A 23 -5.91 -29.11 -5.45
C THR A 23 -4.44 -29.28 -5.83
N THR A 24 -4.15 -30.41 -6.46
CA THR A 24 -2.87 -30.76 -7.04
C THR A 24 -2.93 -30.41 -8.53
N SER A 25 -1.88 -29.81 -9.08
CA SER A 25 -1.59 -30.01 -10.49
C SER A 25 -0.09 -29.87 -10.77
N THR A 26 0.34 -30.69 -11.72
CA THR A 26 1.69 -30.92 -12.22
C THR A 26 2.09 -29.84 -13.23
N GLY A 27 3.38 -29.48 -13.24
CA GLY A 27 3.90 -28.32 -13.96
C GLY A 27 3.95 -28.41 -15.49
N VAL A 28 4.10 -27.24 -16.12
CA VAL A 28 4.61 -27.00 -17.49
C VAL A 28 5.29 -25.62 -17.52
N ASN A 29 6.23 -25.46 -18.45
CA ASN A 29 7.18 -24.35 -18.62
C ASN A 29 6.70 -23.29 -19.65
N ALA A 30 7.18 -22.05 -19.46
CA ALA A 30 7.28 -20.86 -20.34
C ALA A 30 6.04 -20.01 -20.76
N GLU A 31 6.09 -18.74 -20.33
CA GLU A 31 5.37 -17.52 -20.80
C GLU A 31 3.82 -17.52 -20.81
N GLN A 32 3.21 -17.97 -19.72
CA GLN A 32 1.85 -17.55 -19.37
C GLN A 32 1.95 -16.63 -18.15
N ILE A 33 1.37 -15.42 -18.20
CA ILE A 33 1.09 -14.66 -16.98
C ILE A 33 0.25 -15.59 -16.12
N ALA A 34 0.80 -16.02 -15.00
CA ALA A 34 0.10 -16.95 -14.13
C ALA A 34 -1.22 -16.29 -13.68
N THR A 35 -2.33 -16.98 -13.94
CA THR A 35 -3.66 -16.41 -13.73
C THR A 35 -3.91 -16.18 -12.24
N HIS A 36 -4.33 -14.96 -11.91
CA HIS A 36 -4.74 -14.57 -10.57
C HIS A 36 -6.26 -14.73 -10.38
N HIS A 37 -7.00 -15.20 -11.40
CA HIS A 37 -8.40 -15.58 -11.32
C HIS A 37 -8.52 -17.05 -10.92
N GLY A 38 -8.79 -17.31 -9.63
CA GLY A 38 -9.04 -18.65 -9.09
C GLY A 38 -10.52 -19.04 -9.16
N ALA A 39 -10.84 -20.29 -8.80
CA ALA A 39 -12.21 -20.80 -8.80
C ALA A 39 -13.09 -20.17 -7.70
N ASP A 40 -12.48 -19.82 -6.56
CA ASP A 40 -13.17 -19.35 -5.35
C ASP A 40 -12.85 -17.86 -5.05
N GLY A 41 -12.18 -17.14 -5.95
CA GLY A 41 -11.71 -15.77 -5.75
C GLY A 41 -10.36 -15.50 -6.43
N TYR A 42 -9.79 -14.32 -6.17
CA TYR A 42 -8.47 -13.97 -6.69
C TYR A 42 -7.35 -14.66 -5.90
N VAL A 43 -6.22 -14.95 -6.56
CA VAL A 43 -5.11 -15.71 -5.98
C VAL A 43 -3.76 -15.09 -6.29
N ASN A 44 -2.78 -15.32 -5.41
CA ASN A 44 -1.38 -14.98 -5.67
C ASN A 44 -0.73 -16.06 -6.54
N PRO A 45 -0.35 -15.77 -7.80
CA PRO A 45 0.16 -16.79 -8.70
C PRO A 45 1.53 -17.37 -8.30
N TYR A 46 2.35 -16.56 -7.62
CA TYR A 46 3.72 -16.89 -7.25
C TYR A 46 3.92 -17.11 -5.74
N ALA A 47 2.85 -17.05 -4.95
CA ALA A 47 2.96 -17.30 -3.52
C ALA A 47 3.16 -18.80 -3.24
N GLU A 48 4.30 -19.17 -2.66
CA GLU A 48 4.47 -20.51 -2.14
C GLU A 48 3.47 -20.77 -1.00
N LYS A 49 2.81 -21.93 -1.01
CA LYS A 49 2.04 -22.42 0.13
C LYS A 49 3.01 -22.76 1.28
N ARG A 50 3.39 -21.79 2.11
CA ARG A 50 4.18 -22.06 3.33
C ARG A 50 3.39 -23.02 4.22
N LYS A 51 3.86 -24.27 4.31
CA LYS A 51 3.27 -25.29 5.18
C LYS A 51 3.41 -24.86 6.64
N THR A 52 2.29 -24.42 7.22
CA THR A 52 1.94 -24.52 8.64
C THR A 52 3.05 -24.22 9.66
N ARG A 53 3.20 -22.93 9.96
CA ARG A 53 3.27 -22.44 11.35
C ARG A 53 2.18 -21.42 11.68
N PHE A 54 1.31 -21.06 10.73
CA PHE A 54 0.29 -20.02 10.90
C PHE A 54 -0.52 -20.17 12.19
N PHE A 55 -1.11 -21.33 12.50
CA PHE A 55 -1.85 -21.51 13.76
C PHE A 55 -0.98 -21.32 15.00
N LYS A 56 0.27 -21.79 14.97
CA LYS A 56 1.23 -21.61 16.07
C LYS A 56 1.67 -20.15 16.19
N ALA A 57 1.88 -19.47 15.08
CA ALA A 57 2.27 -18.07 15.01
C ALA A 57 1.12 -17.15 15.40
N LEU A 58 -0.11 -17.42 14.98
CA LEU A 58 -1.33 -16.73 15.39
C LEU A 58 -1.58 -16.92 16.89
N TRP A 59 -1.41 -18.14 17.41
CA TRP A 59 -1.46 -18.38 18.86
C TRP A 59 -0.35 -17.64 19.61
N SER A 60 0.87 -17.59 19.05
CA SER A 60 1.97 -16.82 19.63
C SER A 60 1.61 -15.34 19.65
N TRP A 61 1.26 -14.77 18.51
CA TRP A 61 0.91 -13.36 18.32
C TRP A 61 -0.26 -12.88 19.20
N LEU A 62 -1.27 -13.72 19.44
CA LEU A 62 -2.41 -13.41 20.30
C LEU A 62 -2.12 -13.54 21.81
N PHE A 63 -1.14 -14.37 22.20
CA PHE A 63 -0.98 -14.80 23.60
C PHE A 63 0.47 -14.73 24.13
N THR A 64 1.40 -14.14 23.39
CA THR A 64 2.80 -13.94 23.80
C THR A 64 3.21 -12.47 23.70
N ASP A 65 4.28 -12.12 24.39
CA ASP A 65 4.91 -10.77 24.39
C ASP A 65 5.68 -10.49 23.08
N GLU A 66 5.23 -11.04 21.93
CA GLU A 66 5.85 -10.84 20.62
C GLU A 66 5.67 -9.41 20.08
N TRP A 67 4.66 -8.70 20.58
CA TRP A 67 4.52 -7.26 20.35
C TRP A 67 5.67 -6.54 21.04
N LYS A 68 6.56 -5.94 20.25
CA LYS A 68 7.56 -5.04 20.81
C LYS A 68 6.81 -3.92 21.51
N ASP A 69 7.10 -3.71 22.79
CA ASP A 69 6.61 -2.55 23.53
C ASP A 69 6.99 -1.31 22.70
N TYR A 70 5.98 -0.60 22.19
CA TYR A 70 6.18 0.76 21.71
C TYR A 70 6.01 1.67 22.91
N ASP A 71 6.91 2.63 23.02
CA ASP A 71 6.87 3.62 24.08
C ASP A 71 6.28 4.91 23.49
N PRO A 72 4.98 5.19 23.66
CA PRO A 72 4.37 6.38 23.07
C PRO A 72 4.98 7.69 23.58
N GLU A 73 5.73 7.67 24.69
CA GLU A 73 6.45 8.85 25.20
C GLU A 73 7.80 9.06 24.52
N ASN A 74 8.41 8.02 23.92
CA ASN A 74 9.76 8.07 23.35
C ASN A 74 9.84 7.71 21.85
N ASP A 75 8.85 7.00 21.31
CA ASP A 75 8.73 6.68 19.90
C ASP A 75 8.07 7.86 19.17
N HIS A 76 8.91 8.71 18.56
CA HIS A 76 8.45 9.87 17.80
C HIS A 76 8.66 9.67 16.30
N VAL A 77 7.54 9.54 15.59
CA VAL A 77 7.54 9.55 14.13
C VAL A 77 7.87 10.98 13.68
N PRO A 78 8.90 11.18 12.84
CA PRO A 78 9.27 12.51 12.35
C PRO A 78 8.09 13.17 11.64
N LEU A 79 7.90 14.45 11.90
CA LEU A 79 6.88 15.29 11.26
C LEU A 79 7.55 16.43 10.49
N ALA A 80 6.93 16.84 9.39
CA ALA A 80 7.29 18.03 8.64
C ALA A 80 6.03 18.74 8.14
N GLU A 81 6.15 20.02 7.83
CA GLU A 81 5.07 20.79 7.24
C GLU A 81 5.00 20.50 5.72
N PRO A 82 3.83 20.11 5.18
CA PRO A 82 3.66 19.83 3.77
C PRO A 82 3.79 21.10 2.92
N ILE A 83 4.49 20.98 1.80
CA ILE A 83 4.68 22.07 0.83
C ILE A 83 4.03 21.65 -0.47
N LEU A 84 2.83 22.16 -0.74
CA LEU A 84 2.13 21.84 -1.97
C LEU A 84 2.81 22.49 -3.19
N ALA A 85 2.80 21.78 -4.31
CA ALA A 85 3.33 22.30 -5.56
C ALA A 85 2.51 23.51 -6.05
N PRO A 86 3.17 24.55 -6.59
CA PRO A 86 2.48 25.50 -7.46
C PRO A 86 2.05 24.81 -8.75
N GLU A 87 0.93 25.21 -9.34
CA GLU A 87 0.37 24.60 -10.57
C GLU A 87 1.38 24.52 -11.74
N ALA A 88 2.33 25.46 -11.80
CA ALA A 88 3.31 25.58 -12.89
C ALA A 88 4.65 24.81 -12.67
N SER A 89 4.78 23.95 -11.66
CA SER A 89 6.03 23.22 -11.42
C SER A 89 6.32 22.21 -12.52
N SER A 90 7.52 22.26 -13.10
CA SER A 90 8.04 21.23 -14.01
C SER A 90 8.64 20.02 -13.29
N ASN A 91 8.91 20.13 -11.99
CA ASN A 91 9.33 19.00 -11.17
C ASN A 91 8.10 18.32 -10.55
N ALA A 92 8.16 16.99 -10.45
CA ALA A 92 7.19 16.25 -9.67
C ALA A 92 7.40 16.53 -8.18
N THR A 93 6.33 16.84 -7.47
CA THR A 93 6.32 17.12 -6.03
C THR A 93 5.55 16.03 -5.33
N VAL A 94 6.18 15.40 -4.35
CA VAL A 94 5.63 14.22 -3.67
C VAL A 94 5.63 14.47 -2.17
N THR A 95 4.45 14.39 -1.57
CA THR A 95 4.22 14.65 -0.15
C THR A 95 3.69 13.40 0.54
N TRP A 96 4.35 12.97 1.61
CA TRP A 96 3.85 11.87 2.43
C TRP A 96 2.77 12.35 3.38
N VAL A 97 1.50 12.04 3.12
CA VAL A 97 0.41 12.43 4.03
C VAL A 97 0.37 11.52 5.26
N GLY A 98 0.80 10.27 5.10
CA GLY A 98 0.88 9.26 6.15
C GLY A 98 0.35 7.91 5.67
N HIS A 99 0.82 6.84 6.29
CA HIS A 99 0.55 5.45 5.91
C HIS A 99 0.88 5.20 4.43
N SER A 100 -0.08 4.76 3.63
CA SER A 100 0.02 4.60 2.18
C SER A 100 -0.57 5.77 1.39
N THR A 101 -0.97 6.86 2.08
CA THR A 101 -1.47 8.08 1.45
C THR A 101 -0.32 8.99 1.05
N VAL A 102 -0.14 9.13 -0.27
CA VAL A 102 0.86 9.99 -0.89
C VAL A 102 0.16 10.90 -1.88
N LEU A 103 0.43 12.20 -1.77
CA LEU A 103 0.02 13.20 -2.75
C LEU A 103 1.14 13.38 -3.76
N ILE A 104 0.85 13.12 -5.04
CA ILE A 104 1.78 13.26 -6.15
C ILE A 104 1.25 14.38 -7.04
N GLN A 105 2.06 15.42 -7.24
CA GLN A 105 1.70 16.59 -8.04
C GLN A 105 2.71 16.76 -9.16
N HIS A 106 2.26 16.73 -10.41
CA HIS A 106 3.13 16.94 -11.57
C HIS A 106 2.34 17.51 -12.75
N GLN A 107 2.87 18.56 -13.39
CA GLN A 107 2.25 19.26 -14.51
C GLN A 107 0.78 19.68 -14.22
N GLY A 108 0.53 20.23 -13.03
CA GLY A 108 -0.81 20.65 -12.59
C GLY A 108 -1.76 19.51 -12.18
N VAL A 109 -1.41 18.25 -12.43
CA VAL A 109 -2.23 17.09 -12.06
C VAL A 109 -1.84 16.56 -10.68
N ASN A 110 -2.85 16.48 -9.81
CA ASN A 110 -2.74 15.92 -8.46
C ASN A 110 -3.35 14.51 -8.41
N VAL A 111 -2.52 13.52 -8.07
CA VAL A 111 -2.89 12.12 -7.88
C VAL A 111 -2.72 11.75 -6.41
N LEU A 112 -3.69 11.04 -5.84
CA LEU A 112 -3.67 10.59 -4.45
C LEU A 112 -3.70 9.05 -4.37
N THR A 113 -2.81 8.46 -3.59
CA THR A 113 -2.81 7.01 -3.33
C THR A 113 -3.60 6.71 -2.05
N ASP A 114 -4.36 5.61 -2.02
CA ASP A 114 -4.95 4.99 -0.81
C ASP A 114 -5.33 5.99 0.31
N PRO A 115 -6.33 6.87 0.09
CA PRO A 115 -6.60 7.98 0.97
C PRO A 115 -7.20 7.53 2.30
N MET A 116 -6.39 7.57 3.37
CA MET A 116 -6.73 7.12 4.72
C MET A 116 -6.65 8.26 5.73
N PHE A 117 -7.70 9.08 5.80
CA PHE A 117 -7.76 10.26 6.70
C PHE A 117 -8.52 10.02 8.01
N SER A 118 -9.20 8.88 8.17
CA SER A 118 -9.95 8.58 9.39
C SER A 118 -9.04 8.19 10.56
N ASP A 119 -9.48 8.49 11.79
CA ASP A 119 -8.77 8.15 13.04
C ASP A 119 -8.52 6.64 13.20
N ARG A 120 -9.40 5.80 12.62
CA ARG A 120 -9.32 4.34 12.70
C ARG A 120 -9.46 3.68 11.35
N ALA A 121 -8.63 2.67 11.10
CA ALA A 121 -8.74 1.74 9.99
C ALA A 121 -9.72 0.61 10.35
N SER A 122 -11.03 0.92 10.34
CA SER A 122 -12.05 0.00 10.83
C SER A 122 -13.44 0.31 10.27
N PRO A 123 -14.35 -0.68 10.19
CA PRO A 123 -15.78 -0.41 9.95
C PRO A 123 -16.46 0.31 11.13
N PHE A 124 -15.84 0.29 12.32
CA PHE A 124 -16.40 0.86 13.54
C PHE A 124 -15.58 2.05 14.02
N SER A 125 -16.26 3.08 14.51
CA SER A 125 -15.59 4.26 15.09
C SER A 125 -14.96 4.01 16.47
N PHE A 126 -15.34 2.93 17.15
CA PHE A 126 -14.93 2.64 18.53
C PHE A 126 -13.99 1.43 18.67
N ALA A 127 -13.76 0.66 17.60
CA ALA A 127 -12.97 -0.57 17.62
C ALA A 127 -12.06 -0.65 16.39
N GLY A 128 -11.00 -1.46 16.45
CA GLY A 128 -10.01 -1.62 15.39
C GLY A 128 -8.84 -0.63 15.48
N PRO A 129 -7.81 -0.76 14.61
CA PRO A 129 -6.58 0.01 14.70
C PRO A 129 -6.82 1.51 14.67
N ARG A 130 -6.36 2.21 15.70
CA ARG A 130 -6.33 3.67 15.75
C ARG A 130 -4.97 4.15 15.27
N ARG A 131 -4.94 5.24 14.50
CA ARG A 131 -3.67 5.82 14.06
C ARG A 131 -2.86 6.35 15.24
N PHE A 132 -1.56 6.13 15.15
CA PHE A 132 -0.54 6.60 16.06
C PHE A 132 -0.17 8.06 15.78
N THR A 133 -0.04 8.43 14.50
CA THR A 133 0.38 9.78 14.08
C THR A 133 -0.65 10.41 13.15
N GLU A 134 -1.05 11.67 13.42
CA GLU A 134 -2.00 12.52 12.65
C GLU A 134 -1.66 12.61 11.14
N PRO A 135 -2.63 12.74 10.21
CA PRO A 135 -2.29 12.88 8.80
C PRO A 135 -1.68 14.27 8.62
N ALA A 136 -0.69 14.40 7.76
CA ALA A 136 0.00 15.69 7.58
C ALA A 136 -0.89 16.80 7.03
N LEU A 137 -1.99 16.41 6.38
CA LEU A 137 -3.01 17.30 5.84
C LEU A 137 -4.37 16.80 6.31
N ALA A 138 -5.26 17.72 6.66
CA ALA A 138 -6.68 17.43 6.65
C ALA A 138 -7.14 17.21 5.20
N ILE A 139 -8.13 16.35 5.01
CA ILE A 139 -8.70 16.11 3.67
C ILE A 139 -9.24 17.38 3.00
N SER A 140 -9.64 18.38 3.80
CA SER A 140 -10.09 19.69 3.32
C SER A 140 -8.97 20.63 2.89
N GLU A 141 -7.73 20.33 3.26
CA GLU A 141 -6.52 21.09 2.90
C GLU A 141 -5.84 20.53 1.64
N LEU A 142 -6.32 19.38 1.14
CA LEU A 142 -5.85 18.84 -0.13
C LEU A 142 -6.14 19.84 -1.27
N PRO A 143 -5.24 19.94 -2.26
CA PRO A 143 -5.59 20.59 -3.51
C PRO A 143 -6.68 19.79 -4.24
N GLU A 144 -7.19 20.30 -5.35
CA GLU A 144 -8.11 19.54 -6.17
C GLU A 144 -7.46 18.23 -6.64
N ILE A 145 -8.07 17.09 -6.27
CA ILE A 145 -7.58 15.77 -6.63
C ILE A 145 -8.24 15.35 -7.94
N HIS A 146 -7.43 15.06 -8.94
CA HIS A 146 -7.90 14.70 -10.29
C HIS A 146 -8.03 13.19 -10.44
N ALA A 147 -7.14 12.43 -9.80
CA ALA A 147 -7.18 10.98 -9.79
C ALA A 147 -6.83 10.40 -8.42
N VAL A 148 -7.44 9.27 -8.11
CA VAL A 148 -7.16 8.44 -6.93
C VAL A 148 -6.86 7.03 -7.41
N VAL A 149 -5.75 6.45 -6.95
CA VAL A 149 -5.48 5.01 -7.14
C VAL A 149 -5.71 4.29 -5.83
N ILE A 150 -6.42 3.15 -5.89
CA ILE A 150 -6.67 2.29 -4.73
C ILE A 150 -5.92 0.99 -4.94
N SER A 151 -5.05 0.59 -4.02
CA SER A 151 -4.31 -0.67 -4.16
C SER A 151 -5.19 -1.87 -3.88
N HIS A 152 -5.99 -1.85 -2.81
CA HIS A 152 -6.87 -2.94 -2.41
C HIS A 152 -7.93 -2.46 -1.41
N ASP A 153 -8.79 -3.37 -0.96
CA ASP A 153 -9.97 -3.02 -0.18
C ASP A 153 -9.79 -3.06 1.34
N HIS A 154 -8.60 -3.18 1.90
CA HIS A 154 -8.45 -3.14 3.37
C HIS A 154 -8.79 -1.76 3.94
N TYR A 155 -9.15 -1.72 5.23
CA TYR A 155 -9.67 -0.51 5.87
C TYR A 155 -8.65 0.62 6.02
N ASP A 156 -7.36 0.30 6.06
CA ASP A 156 -6.25 1.25 6.14
C ASP A 156 -5.81 1.78 4.77
N HIS A 157 -6.36 1.24 3.67
CA HIS A 157 -6.10 1.69 2.29
C HIS A 157 -7.34 2.27 1.59
N LEU A 158 -8.53 1.77 1.95
CA LEU A 158 -9.81 2.21 1.42
C LEU A 158 -10.73 2.70 2.54
N ASP A 159 -10.60 3.99 2.88
CA ASP A 159 -11.41 4.65 3.89
C ASP A 159 -12.75 5.15 3.33
N THR A 160 -13.86 4.68 3.91
CA THR A 160 -15.20 5.11 3.49
C THR A 160 -15.41 6.61 3.67
N ARG A 161 -14.88 7.21 4.74
CA ARG A 161 -15.06 8.65 4.98
C ARG A 161 -14.32 9.46 3.94
N SER A 162 -13.05 9.11 3.69
CA SER A 162 -12.22 9.77 2.69
C SER A 162 -12.86 9.71 1.29
N ILE A 163 -13.31 8.54 0.83
CA ILE A 163 -13.98 8.40 -0.47
C ILE A 163 -15.26 9.25 -0.55
N LYS A 164 -16.10 9.24 0.49
CA LYS A 164 -17.32 10.07 0.52
C LYS A 164 -17.02 11.57 0.49
N THR A 165 -15.95 12.01 1.16
CA THR A 165 -15.55 13.41 1.19
C THR A 165 -14.96 13.88 -0.14
N LEU A 166 -14.17 13.05 -0.82
CA LEU A 166 -13.66 13.33 -2.17
C LEU A 166 -14.79 13.37 -3.22
N GLY A 167 -15.80 12.52 -3.07
CA GLY A 167 -17.01 12.55 -3.88
C GLY A 167 -16.75 12.23 -5.35
N ASN A 168 -17.42 12.95 -6.26
CA ASN A 168 -17.37 12.64 -7.71
C ASN A 168 -16.36 13.50 -8.49
N LYS A 169 -15.47 14.22 -7.80
CA LYS A 169 -14.48 15.08 -8.44
C LYS A 169 -13.36 14.27 -9.13
N PRO A 170 -12.64 13.37 -8.43
CA PRO A 170 -11.58 12.61 -9.06
C PRO A 170 -12.12 11.45 -9.93
N LEU A 171 -11.27 10.95 -10.82
CA LEU A 171 -11.36 9.58 -11.32
C LEU A 171 -10.76 8.61 -10.31
N TYR A 172 -11.44 7.50 -10.04
CA TYR A 172 -10.96 6.43 -9.18
C TYR A 172 -10.51 5.25 -10.03
N PHE A 173 -9.23 4.91 -9.92
CA PHE A 173 -8.64 3.72 -10.49
C PHE A 173 -8.61 2.64 -9.41
N VAL A 174 -9.34 1.55 -9.65
CA VAL A 174 -9.57 0.51 -8.65
C VAL A 174 -9.32 -0.88 -9.25
N PRO A 175 -8.87 -1.85 -8.44
CA PRO A 175 -8.76 -3.24 -8.85
C PRO A 175 -10.13 -3.84 -9.22
N LEU A 176 -10.10 -4.87 -10.05
CA LEU A 176 -11.28 -5.62 -10.48
C LEU A 176 -12.17 -6.10 -9.30
N GLY A 177 -13.47 -5.86 -9.37
CA GLY A 177 -14.47 -6.18 -8.35
C GLY A 177 -14.85 -5.01 -7.43
N LEU A 178 -13.99 -3.98 -7.29
CA LEU A 178 -14.23 -2.88 -6.34
C LEU A 178 -15.20 -1.80 -6.82
N LYS A 179 -15.52 -1.73 -8.12
CA LYS A 179 -16.40 -0.68 -8.64
C LYS A 179 -17.77 -0.67 -8.01
N SER A 180 -18.32 -1.86 -7.74
CA SER A 180 -19.61 -2.03 -7.07
C SER A 180 -19.65 -1.36 -5.69
N TRP A 181 -18.56 -1.46 -4.93
CA TRP A 181 -18.43 -0.83 -3.61
C TRP A 181 -18.49 0.69 -3.71
N PHE A 182 -17.78 1.29 -4.67
CA PHE A 182 -17.76 2.73 -4.90
C PHE A 182 -19.15 3.27 -5.26
N ILE A 183 -19.85 2.57 -6.16
CA ILE A 183 -21.23 2.92 -6.55
C ILE A 183 -22.14 2.87 -5.32
N ALA A 184 -22.02 1.83 -4.47
CA ALA A 184 -22.77 1.72 -3.24
C ALA A 184 -22.45 2.82 -2.21
N LYS A 185 -21.31 3.51 -2.33
CA LYS A 185 -20.96 4.70 -1.51
C LYS A 185 -21.39 6.03 -2.14
N GLY A 186 -22.04 6.00 -3.30
CA GLY A 186 -22.57 7.19 -3.99
C GLY A 186 -21.62 7.80 -5.01
N ILE A 187 -20.56 7.09 -5.40
CA ILE A 187 -19.69 7.52 -6.49
C ILE A 187 -20.31 7.11 -7.83
N ALA A 188 -20.33 8.03 -8.79
CA ALA A 188 -20.88 7.84 -10.11
C ALA A 188 -20.06 6.79 -10.88
N SER A 189 -20.74 5.91 -11.60
CA SER A 189 -20.12 4.76 -12.27
C SER A 189 -19.06 5.17 -13.30
N ASP A 190 -19.21 6.33 -13.95
CA ASP A 190 -18.27 6.88 -14.92
C ASP A 190 -17.02 7.50 -14.26
N ARG A 191 -17.06 7.76 -12.95
CA ARG A 191 -15.89 8.18 -12.16
C ARG A 191 -15.04 7.01 -11.67
N VAL A 192 -15.48 5.76 -11.86
CA VAL A 192 -14.79 4.56 -11.34
C VAL A 192 -14.32 3.69 -12.49
N ILE A 193 -13.01 3.61 -12.65
CA ILE A 193 -12.31 2.83 -13.66
C ILE A 193 -11.76 1.58 -12.98
N GLU A 194 -12.41 0.46 -13.27
CA GLU A 194 -12.04 -0.84 -12.75
C GLU A 194 -11.04 -1.53 -13.69
N MET A 195 -9.96 -2.05 -13.14
CA MET A 195 -8.83 -2.56 -13.92
C MET A 195 -8.33 -3.91 -13.39
N ASP A 196 -8.09 -4.82 -14.33
CA ASP A 196 -7.34 -6.04 -14.10
C ASP A 196 -5.81 -5.77 -14.24
N TRP A 197 -4.95 -6.64 -13.71
CA TRP A 197 -3.51 -6.56 -13.91
C TRP A 197 -3.15 -6.46 -15.39
N TRP A 198 -2.19 -5.59 -15.67
CA TRP A 198 -1.72 -5.20 -16.99
C TRP A 198 -2.75 -4.49 -17.86
N ASN A 199 -3.94 -4.15 -17.33
CA ASN A 199 -4.78 -3.17 -17.99
C ASN A 199 -4.07 -1.82 -17.97
N GLU A 200 -4.14 -1.13 -19.09
CA GLU A 200 -3.63 0.23 -19.27
C GLU A 200 -4.81 1.15 -19.63
N ARG A 201 -4.77 2.36 -19.10
CA ARG A 201 -5.70 3.45 -19.42
C ARG A 201 -4.93 4.73 -19.66
N GLN A 202 -4.99 5.20 -20.90
CA GLN A 202 -4.56 6.53 -21.29
C GLN A 202 -5.71 7.49 -21.07
N ILE A 203 -5.43 8.57 -20.34
CA ILE A 203 -6.40 9.60 -19.97
C ILE A 203 -5.75 10.97 -20.10
N GLU A 204 -6.58 12.00 -20.14
CA GLU A 204 -6.15 13.39 -20.07
C GLU A 204 -6.86 14.04 -18.88
N LEU A 205 -6.08 14.61 -17.96
CA LEU A 205 -6.57 15.35 -16.80
C LEU A 205 -6.05 16.78 -16.91
N ASP A 206 -6.96 17.74 -16.98
CA ASP A 206 -6.62 19.17 -17.10
C ASP A 206 -5.61 19.47 -18.23
N GLY A 207 -5.80 18.83 -19.39
CA GLY A 207 -4.93 18.99 -20.56
C GLY A 207 -3.60 18.24 -20.47
N THR A 208 -3.36 17.50 -19.39
CA THR A 208 -2.14 16.72 -19.18
C THR A 208 -2.40 15.24 -19.44
N PRO A 209 -1.68 14.60 -20.36
CA PRO A 209 -1.83 13.17 -20.64
C PRO A 209 -1.16 12.31 -19.57
N LEU A 210 -1.88 11.29 -19.09
CA LEU A 210 -1.38 10.27 -18.18
C LEU A 210 -1.71 8.88 -18.70
N THR A 211 -0.81 7.93 -18.42
CA THR A 211 -1.04 6.51 -18.58
C THR A 211 -1.07 5.84 -17.20
N ILE A 212 -2.21 5.28 -16.83
CA ILE A 212 -2.38 4.50 -15.60
C ILE A 212 -2.36 3.02 -15.96
N THR A 213 -1.48 2.26 -15.33
CA THR A 213 -1.39 0.80 -15.52
C THR A 213 -1.55 0.10 -14.18
N ALA A 214 -2.50 -0.81 -14.10
CA ALA A 214 -2.60 -1.73 -12.96
C ALA A 214 -1.52 -2.80 -13.13
N THR A 215 -0.69 -2.99 -12.12
CA THR A 215 0.38 -3.99 -12.10
C THR A 215 0.15 -5.00 -10.97
N PRO A 216 0.68 -6.22 -11.09
CA PRO A 216 0.53 -7.23 -10.05
C PRO A 216 1.09 -6.79 -8.69
N SER A 217 0.44 -7.22 -7.62
CA SER A 217 0.94 -7.23 -6.23
C SER A 217 0.73 -8.64 -5.63
N GLN A 218 1.52 -9.03 -4.63
CA GLN A 218 1.31 -10.25 -3.86
C GLN A 218 0.61 -9.93 -2.53
N HIS A 219 -0.72 -9.89 -2.52
CA HIS A 219 -1.50 -9.54 -1.34
C HIS A 219 -2.84 -10.28 -1.29
N PHE A 220 -3.84 -9.74 -0.59
CA PHE A 220 -5.19 -10.28 -0.51
C PHE A 220 -6.20 -9.14 -0.35
N SER A 221 -7.49 -9.46 -0.45
CA SER A 221 -8.58 -8.53 -0.15
C SER A 221 -9.55 -9.08 0.90
N GLY A 222 -10.31 -8.20 1.53
CA GLY A 222 -11.37 -8.54 2.48
C GLY A 222 -11.71 -7.41 3.44
N ARG A 223 -13.01 -7.21 3.68
CA ARG A 223 -13.55 -6.20 4.60
C ARG A 223 -14.51 -6.77 5.64
N GLY A 224 -14.81 -8.05 5.56
CA GLY A 224 -15.74 -8.76 6.42
C GLY A 224 -15.34 -10.22 6.54
N LEU A 225 -16.16 -10.99 7.25
CA LEU A 225 -15.85 -12.37 7.58
C LEU A 225 -15.98 -13.33 6.39
N THR A 226 -16.63 -12.93 5.30
CA THR A 226 -16.99 -13.83 4.19
C THR A 226 -16.54 -13.35 2.82
N ASN A 227 -15.93 -12.17 2.70
CA ASN A 227 -15.62 -11.56 1.40
C ASN A 227 -14.12 -11.55 1.06
N ARG A 228 -13.38 -12.51 1.62
CA ARG A 228 -11.94 -12.61 1.38
C ARG A 228 -11.69 -12.95 -0.09
N ASP A 229 -10.76 -12.23 -0.72
CA ASP A 229 -10.31 -12.46 -2.10
C ASP A 229 -11.44 -12.34 -3.16
N GLU A 230 -12.56 -11.69 -2.82
CA GLU A 230 -13.67 -11.39 -3.76
C GLU A 230 -13.37 -10.22 -4.70
N THR A 231 -12.42 -9.36 -4.32
CA THR A 231 -11.91 -8.26 -5.16
C THR A 231 -10.41 -8.39 -5.37
N LEU A 232 -9.92 -7.85 -6.48
CA LEU A 232 -8.50 -7.87 -6.79
C LEU A 232 -7.73 -6.86 -5.90
N TRP A 233 -6.41 -7.01 -5.85
CA TRP A 233 -5.45 -6.05 -5.33
C TRP A 233 -4.47 -5.69 -6.44
N ALA A 234 -3.93 -4.48 -6.46
CA ALA A 234 -3.02 -4.02 -7.51
C ALA A 234 -1.98 -3.04 -6.97
N ALA A 235 -0.80 -3.08 -7.58
CA ALA A 235 0.14 -1.97 -7.60
C ALA A 235 -0.17 -1.08 -8.83
N TRP A 236 0.29 0.17 -8.86
CA TRP A 236 -0.09 1.13 -9.89
C TRP A 236 1.12 1.82 -10.49
N SER A 237 1.27 1.77 -11.82
CA SER A 237 2.14 2.70 -12.54
C SER A 237 1.33 3.91 -12.96
N ILE A 238 1.81 5.10 -12.62
CA ILE A 238 1.25 6.40 -12.99
C ILE A 238 2.33 7.11 -13.82
N ALA A 239 2.12 7.19 -15.13
CA ALA A 239 3.10 7.72 -16.07
C ALA A 239 2.60 8.98 -16.75
N TRP A 240 3.33 10.08 -16.53
CA TRP A 240 3.35 11.24 -17.41
C TRP A 240 4.36 11.00 -18.54
N ASN A 241 4.41 11.90 -19.51
CA ASN A 241 5.35 11.80 -20.64
C ASN A 241 6.83 11.80 -20.20
N ASP A 242 7.15 12.54 -19.13
CA ASP A 242 8.50 12.82 -18.66
C ASP A 242 8.80 12.24 -17.26
N PHE A 243 7.80 11.71 -16.54
CA PHE A 243 7.95 11.22 -15.17
C PHE A 243 7.04 10.01 -14.92
N GLN A 244 7.57 8.98 -14.26
CA GLN A 244 6.82 7.77 -13.95
C GLN A 244 6.96 7.34 -12.49
N VAL A 245 5.83 7.22 -11.82
CA VAL A 245 5.71 6.70 -10.45
C VAL A 245 5.18 5.28 -10.47
N TRP A 246 5.74 4.40 -9.64
CA TRP A 246 5.15 3.10 -9.34
C TRP A 246 4.79 3.00 -7.86
N PHE A 247 3.52 2.80 -7.56
CA PHE A 247 2.99 2.65 -6.21
C PHE A 247 2.70 1.17 -5.94
N ALA A 248 3.42 0.58 -4.97
CA ALA A 248 3.35 -0.85 -4.70
C ALA A 248 2.02 -1.30 -4.05
N GLY A 249 1.33 -0.40 -3.34
CA GLY A 249 0.33 -0.81 -2.36
C GLY A 249 0.96 -1.70 -1.27
N ASP A 250 0.15 -2.57 -0.68
CA ASP A 250 0.68 -3.67 0.14
C ASP A 250 1.07 -4.84 -0.75
N THR A 251 2.19 -5.46 -0.43
CA THR A 251 2.68 -6.63 -1.14
C THR A 251 3.68 -7.41 -0.29
N GLY A 252 3.67 -8.73 -0.40
CA GLY A 252 4.81 -9.57 -0.07
C GLY A 252 5.79 -9.64 -1.24
N TYR A 253 6.96 -10.24 -1.00
CA TYR A 253 7.97 -10.44 -2.05
C TYR A 253 7.83 -11.80 -2.75
N ASN A 254 8.18 -11.83 -4.04
CA ASN A 254 8.51 -13.04 -4.79
C ASN A 254 9.53 -12.72 -5.89
N GLU A 255 10.29 -13.73 -6.31
CA GLU A 255 11.45 -13.55 -7.19
C GLU A 255 11.12 -13.22 -8.66
N VAL A 256 9.84 -13.29 -9.04
CA VAL A 256 9.38 -13.25 -10.44
C VAL A 256 8.72 -11.91 -10.77
N GLN A 257 7.74 -11.52 -9.97
CA GLN A 257 6.77 -10.48 -10.31
C GLN A 257 7.40 -9.10 -10.47
N PHE A 258 8.28 -8.69 -9.56
CA PHE A 258 8.87 -7.34 -9.59
C PHE A 258 9.85 -7.17 -10.75
N LYS A 259 10.59 -8.22 -11.12
CA LYS A 259 11.43 -8.23 -12.32
C LYS A 259 10.60 -8.14 -13.59
N GLU A 260 9.44 -8.81 -13.63
CA GLU A 260 8.49 -8.69 -14.75
C GLU A 260 7.93 -7.26 -14.84
N ILE A 261 7.56 -6.66 -13.71
CA ILE A 261 7.13 -5.26 -13.62
C ILE A 261 8.22 -4.33 -14.16
N GLY A 262 9.46 -4.44 -13.68
CA GLY A 262 10.59 -3.65 -14.17
C GLY A 262 10.79 -3.79 -15.68
N LYS A 263 10.75 -5.02 -16.20
CA LYS A 263 10.87 -5.29 -17.64
C LYS A 263 9.76 -4.66 -18.47
N LYS A 264 8.50 -4.72 -18.00
CA LYS A 264 7.33 -4.22 -18.74
C LYS A 264 7.17 -2.70 -18.66
N LEU A 265 7.38 -2.12 -17.48
CA LEU A 265 7.31 -0.68 -17.27
C LEU A 265 8.53 0.05 -17.84
N GLY A 266 9.68 -0.64 -17.93
CA GLY A 266 10.92 -0.10 -18.44
C GLY A 266 11.62 0.80 -17.42
N LYS A 267 11.13 2.02 -17.23
CA LYS A 267 11.79 3.03 -16.40
C LYS A 267 10.85 3.56 -15.33
N VAL A 268 11.21 3.37 -14.07
CA VAL A 268 10.49 3.93 -12.91
C VAL A 268 11.35 5.04 -12.31
N ASP A 269 10.85 6.29 -12.36
CA ASP A 269 11.59 7.42 -11.81
C ASP A 269 11.45 7.49 -10.28
N LEU A 270 10.27 7.12 -9.75
CA LEU A 270 10.03 7.00 -8.31
C LEU A 270 9.18 5.75 -8.01
N ALA A 271 9.60 4.93 -7.06
CA ALA A 271 8.80 3.85 -6.52
C ALA A 271 8.39 4.09 -5.07
N ILE A 272 7.11 3.95 -4.76
CA ILE A 272 6.55 4.13 -3.43
C ILE A 272 6.28 2.73 -2.86
N ILE A 273 7.06 2.32 -1.84
CA ILE A 273 7.18 0.92 -1.40
C ILE A 273 6.93 0.82 0.12
N PRO A 274 6.08 -0.12 0.59
CA PRO A 274 5.85 -0.35 2.00
C PRO A 274 7.09 -0.91 2.69
N ILE A 275 7.27 -0.55 3.97
CA ILE A 275 8.36 -1.07 4.80
C ILE A 275 7.89 -1.52 6.19
N GLY A 276 6.59 -1.49 6.46
CA GLY A 276 5.98 -1.83 7.75
C GLY A 276 5.03 -3.03 7.67
N ALA A 277 4.46 -3.41 8.81
CA ALA A 277 3.50 -4.50 8.97
C ALA A 277 4.05 -5.90 8.65
N TYR A 278 5.33 -6.16 8.89
CA TYR A 278 6.02 -7.39 8.47
C TYR A 278 6.28 -8.40 9.61
N GLU A 279 6.03 -8.06 10.88
CA GLU A 279 6.18 -8.97 12.02
C GLU A 279 4.83 -9.50 12.56
N PRO A 280 4.74 -10.79 12.93
CA PRO A 280 5.78 -11.80 12.81
C PRO A 280 5.93 -12.30 11.37
N ALA A 281 7.16 -12.43 10.87
CA ALA A 281 7.43 -12.86 9.49
C ALA A 281 6.79 -14.22 9.12
N ALA A 282 6.54 -15.09 10.09
CA ALA A 282 5.85 -16.36 9.87
C ALA A 282 4.39 -16.22 9.41
N MET A 283 3.77 -15.05 9.64
CA MET A 283 2.40 -14.71 9.23
C MET A 283 2.39 -13.68 8.10
N MET A 284 3.26 -12.67 8.18
CA MET A 284 3.17 -11.50 7.30
C MET A 284 3.99 -11.63 6.01
N ALA A 285 5.07 -12.42 5.97
CA ALA A 285 6.02 -12.41 4.84
C ALA A 285 5.43 -12.78 3.47
N THR A 286 4.26 -13.42 3.42
CA THR A 286 3.58 -13.71 2.14
C THR A 286 2.83 -12.51 1.57
N VAL A 287 2.55 -11.49 2.39
CA VAL A 287 1.61 -10.39 2.10
C VAL A 287 2.17 -9.00 2.44
N HIS A 288 3.21 -8.92 3.26
CA HIS A 288 3.97 -7.69 3.54
C HIS A 288 5.46 -7.96 3.42
N VAL A 289 6.16 -7.05 2.76
CA VAL A 289 7.62 -7.04 2.68
C VAL A 289 8.25 -6.47 3.94
N ASP A 290 9.38 -7.04 4.33
CA ASP A 290 10.30 -6.36 5.25
C ASP A 290 11.14 -5.29 4.51
N PRO A 291 11.88 -4.41 5.22
CA PRO A 291 12.68 -3.38 4.56
C PRO A 291 13.81 -3.90 3.66
N GLY A 292 14.33 -5.12 3.89
CA GLY A 292 15.30 -5.75 3.01
C GLY A 292 14.66 -6.21 1.70
N GLU A 293 13.46 -6.80 1.77
CA GLU A 293 12.65 -7.13 0.61
C GLU A 293 12.19 -5.87 -0.15
N ALA A 294 11.92 -4.76 0.56
CA ALA A 294 11.64 -3.48 -0.07
C ALA A 294 12.82 -2.97 -0.91
N ILE A 295 14.06 -3.11 -0.42
CA ILE A 295 15.28 -2.84 -1.21
C ILE A 295 15.32 -3.73 -2.47
N GLN A 296 14.99 -5.01 -2.33
CA GLN A 296 14.98 -5.93 -3.47
C GLN A 296 13.92 -5.53 -4.51
N ILE A 297 12.73 -5.10 -4.08
CA ILE A 297 11.70 -4.56 -4.99
C ILE A 297 12.23 -3.34 -5.75
N HIS A 298 12.84 -2.37 -5.04
CA HIS A 298 13.43 -1.18 -5.64
C HIS A 298 14.41 -1.54 -6.77
N GLN A 299 15.28 -2.52 -6.54
CA GLN A 299 16.24 -3.00 -7.54
C GLN A 299 15.57 -3.77 -8.69
N ASP A 300 14.65 -4.68 -8.38
CA ASP A 300 14.01 -5.56 -9.37
C ASP A 300 13.12 -4.79 -10.36
N ILE A 301 12.45 -3.74 -9.91
CA ILE A 301 11.66 -2.86 -10.79
C ILE A 301 12.53 -1.83 -11.54
N GLY A 302 13.82 -1.72 -11.19
CA GLY A 302 14.74 -0.75 -11.77
C GLY A 302 14.37 0.71 -11.43
N ALA A 303 13.89 0.97 -10.22
CA ALA A 303 13.53 2.33 -9.80
C ALA A 303 14.79 3.17 -9.60
N LYS A 304 14.78 4.41 -10.07
CA LYS A 304 15.87 5.36 -9.79
C LYS A 304 15.88 5.86 -8.37
N ALA A 305 14.69 6.05 -7.81
CA ALA A 305 14.49 6.50 -6.46
C ALA A 305 13.28 5.78 -5.85
N SER A 306 13.28 5.62 -4.53
CA SER A 306 12.18 5.05 -3.78
C SER A 306 11.82 5.87 -2.55
N MET A 307 10.55 5.77 -2.17
CA MET A 307 9.97 6.39 -0.99
C MET A 307 9.34 5.30 -0.12
N ALA A 308 9.73 5.25 1.15
CA ALA A 308 9.18 4.32 2.13
C ALA A 308 7.79 4.76 2.63
N ILE A 309 6.83 3.84 2.68
CA ILE A 309 5.46 4.05 3.19
C ILE A 309 5.03 2.92 4.14
N HIS A 310 3.77 2.93 4.59
CA HIS A 310 3.14 1.90 5.44
C HIS A 310 3.76 1.72 6.83
N TRP A 311 4.49 2.73 7.31
CA TRP A 311 5.06 2.75 8.67
C TRP A 311 4.70 4.04 9.40
N GLY A 312 4.93 4.08 10.71
CA GLY A 312 4.77 5.30 11.51
C GLY A 312 3.34 5.79 11.72
N THR A 313 2.33 5.19 11.08
CA THR A 313 0.96 5.76 11.08
C THR A 313 -0.04 4.91 11.84
N PHE A 314 -0.05 3.58 11.63
CA PHE A 314 -0.86 2.64 12.40
C PHE A 314 0.05 1.56 12.98
N VAL A 315 -0.33 1.01 14.14
CA VAL A 315 0.33 -0.18 14.71
C VAL A 315 -0.46 -1.41 14.23
N LEU A 316 -0.07 -1.95 13.08
CA LEU A 316 -0.78 -3.04 12.40
C LEU A 316 -0.18 -4.43 12.66
N SER A 317 1.04 -4.47 13.19
CA SER A 317 1.76 -5.72 13.40
C SER A 317 2.72 -5.61 14.60
N ALA A 318 3.47 -6.68 14.88
CA ALA A 318 4.22 -6.83 16.13
C ALA A 318 5.52 -5.99 16.21
N GLU A 319 6.00 -5.40 15.10
CA GLU A 319 7.16 -4.51 15.17
C GLU A 319 6.85 -3.18 15.87
N GLY A 320 7.86 -2.61 16.53
CA GLY A 320 7.75 -1.26 17.10
C GLY A 320 7.70 -0.21 15.99
N VAL A 321 7.00 0.91 16.24
CA VAL A 321 6.68 1.96 15.25
C VAL A 321 7.91 2.49 14.49
N MET A 322 9.05 2.62 15.17
CA MET A 322 10.31 3.14 14.59
C MET A 322 11.25 2.04 14.08
N THR A 323 10.87 0.76 14.21
CA THR A 323 11.68 -0.39 13.77
C THR A 323 11.89 -0.40 12.25
N PRO A 324 10.86 -0.12 11.41
CA PRO A 324 11.01 -0.07 9.95
C PRO A 324 12.13 0.86 9.47
N LEU A 325 12.24 2.08 10.03
CA LEU A 325 13.31 3.02 9.69
C LEU A 325 14.71 2.44 9.92
N LYS A 326 14.94 1.90 11.11
CA LYS A 326 16.24 1.32 11.50
C LYS A 326 16.60 0.10 10.66
N ALA A 327 15.59 -0.68 10.28
CA ALA A 327 15.78 -1.86 9.44
C ALA A 327 16.05 -1.45 7.98
N LEU A 328 15.37 -0.43 7.44
CA LEU A 328 15.67 0.10 6.11
C LEU A 328 17.06 0.73 6.05
N GLU A 329 17.47 1.47 7.07
CA GLU A 329 18.83 2.03 7.16
C GLU A 329 19.91 0.94 7.02
N ARG A 330 19.78 -0.15 7.79
CA ARG A 330 20.70 -1.30 7.68
C ARG A 330 20.63 -2.00 6.33
N ALA A 331 19.42 -2.14 5.76
CA ALA A 331 19.24 -2.76 4.45
C ALA A 331 19.91 -1.93 3.34
N ARG A 332 19.79 -0.60 3.40
CA ARG A 332 20.47 0.34 2.51
C ARG A 332 21.99 0.24 2.62
N GLU A 333 22.52 0.25 3.84
CA GLU A 333 23.97 0.07 4.09
C GLU A 333 24.48 -1.25 3.49
N ALA A 334 23.76 -2.34 3.70
CA ALA A 334 24.11 -3.66 3.17
C ALA A 334 24.07 -3.72 1.63
N ALA A 335 23.14 -3.00 1.00
CA ALA A 335 22.96 -2.95 -0.44
C ALA A 335 23.80 -1.87 -1.14
N GLY A 336 24.44 -0.97 -0.39
CA GLY A 336 25.16 0.18 -0.95
C GLY A 336 24.26 1.26 -1.55
N ILE A 337 23.01 1.35 -1.08
CA ILE A 337 22.00 2.33 -1.54
C ILE A 337 22.00 3.54 -0.61
N SER A 338 21.90 4.74 -1.18
CA SER A 338 21.88 5.98 -0.40
C SER A 338 20.47 6.34 0.12
N GLU A 339 20.37 7.19 1.16
CA GLU A 339 19.10 7.78 1.62
C GLU A 339 18.40 8.60 0.52
N MET A 340 19.15 9.15 -0.45
CA MET A 340 18.56 9.88 -1.58
C MET A 340 17.93 8.92 -2.60
N GLU A 341 18.47 7.71 -2.72
CA GLU A 341 18.01 6.69 -3.67
C GLU A 341 16.87 5.86 -3.09
N PHE A 342 16.87 5.52 -1.79
CA PHE A 342 15.68 5.01 -1.11
C PHE A 342 15.48 5.79 0.19
N ALA A 343 14.51 6.68 0.15
CA ALA A 343 14.26 7.68 1.16
C ALA A 343 13.22 7.25 2.21
N THR A 344 13.47 7.69 3.43
CA THR A 344 12.49 7.74 4.52
C THR A 344 12.05 9.18 4.71
N PHE A 345 10.76 9.44 4.54
CA PHE A 345 10.18 10.76 4.70
C PHE A 345 9.70 10.92 6.15
N ALA A 346 9.71 12.14 6.68
CA ALA A 346 8.84 12.50 7.78
C ALA A 346 7.37 12.57 7.30
N ILE A 347 6.40 12.32 8.17
CA ILE A 347 4.99 12.53 7.81
C ILE A 347 4.80 14.04 7.58
N GLY A 348 4.35 14.38 6.37
CA GLY A 348 4.22 15.74 5.84
C GLY A 348 5.43 16.22 5.05
N GLU A 349 6.54 15.48 5.04
CA GLU A 349 7.70 15.85 4.23
C GLU A 349 7.33 15.85 2.74
N THR A 350 7.82 16.86 2.06
CA THR A 350 7.68 17.03 0.61
C THR A 350 9.06 16.97 -0.03
N ARG A 351 9.22 16.15 -1.07
CA ARG A 351 10.42 16.15 -1.93
C ARG A 351 10.05 16.40 -3.38
N HIS A 352 11.01 16.94 -4.12
CA HIS A 352 10.89 17.22 -5.54
C HIS A 352 11.77 16.27 -6.34
N TYR A 353 11.24 15.74 -7.44
CA TYR A 353 11.93 14.86 -8.36
C TYR A 353 11.98 15.51 -9.74
N GLN A 354 13.17 15.51 -10.33
CA GLN A 354 13.36 16.06 -11.67
C GLN A 354 12.73 15.15 -12.71
N ALA A 355 11.84 15.73 -13.52
CA ALA A 355 11.32 15.08 -14.72
C ALA A 355 12.40 15.03 -15.82
N ARG A 356 12.20 14.15 -16.81
CA ARG A 356 13.20 13.80 -17.83
C ARG A 356 13.31 14.77 -18.99
#